data_AF-A0A3C0ABQ8-F1
#
_entry.id   AF-A0A3C0ABQ8-F1
#
_cell.length_a   1.000
_cell.length_b   1.000
_cell.length_c   1.000
_cell.angle_alpha   90.00
_cell.angle_beta   90.00
_cell.angle_gamma   90.00
#
_symmetry.space_group_name_H-M   'P 1'
#
loop_
_entity.id
_entity.type
_entity.pdbx_description
1 polymer ?
#
loop_
_entity_poly.entity_id
_entity_poly.type
_entity_poly.pdbx_seq_one_letter_code
_entity_poly.pdbx_strand_id
1 'polypeptide(L)'
;AGINVGDVWMYRSYIEGATKARAIYTFEGIDPGDAIDDKLVLQSSFEAFRTHKGNMEKGGILYQFIFVNEDKNLRVPTRPLVNKEYSENVLEVNRKIKDDDAEGGEGVELDIFDDLVDKDGNLTVEVQCLEAGQLLGMARPDLFVRTPDRAFVVGYSKAVLGIWMPMVLVIMLGVTISCFVKGPVAILTTLTVVMVGFMSKEYMNEILSGKMEAAGAIEAWYRLITHMNSQTELPAGPVKVIIETVDAGIINFLWLCQQVIPNFGIFSNMREYVIKGFDVSWSAALLPGIATTAAYILPCLIVSFYSLKLRELEAK
;
A
#
# COMPACT_ATOMS: atom_id res chain seq x y z
N ALA A 1 -3.24 18.26 2.58
CA ALA A 1 -2.43 17.40 3.46
C ALA A 1 -3.06 17.44 4.85
N GLY A 2 -3.30 16.29 5.48
CA GLY A 2 -3.89 16.23 6.82
C GLY A 2 -2.91 16.67 7.91
N ILE A 3 -3.44 16.92 9.11
CA ILE A 3 -2.68 17.38 10.28
C ILE A 3 -2.25 16.15 11.09
N ASN A 4 -1.06 16.13 11.69
CA ASN A 4 -0.70 15.14 12.73
C ASN A 4 -1.01 15.75 14.10
N VAL A 5 -1.70 15.00 14.96
CA VAL A 5 -2.12 15.41 16.32
C VAL A 5 -1.10 15.09 17.42
N GLY A 6 0.13 14.71 17.05
CA GLY A 6 1.19 14.34 17.98
C GLY A 6 1.44 12.83 18.08
N ASP A 7 0.91 12.05 17.14
CA ASP A 7 1.16 10.61 17.06
C ASP A 7 2.57 10.33 16.53
N VAL A 8 3.24 9.37 17.16
CA VAL A 8 4.54 8.85 16.72
C VAL A 8 4.41 8.15 15.36
N TRP A 9 3.23 7.59 15.08
CA TRP A 9 2.93 6.92 13.82
C TRP A 9 2.23 7.85 12.84
N MET A 10 2.93 8.21 11.77
CA MET A 10 2.43 9.06 10.66
C MET A 10 1.48 8.32 9.70
N TYR A 11 0.94 7.17 10.12
CA TYR A 11 0.09 6.32 9.29
C TYR A 11 -1.27 6.98 8.98
N ARG A 12 -1.85 7.65 9.98
CA ARG A 12 -3.11 8.40 9.86
C ARG A 12 -2.83 9.89 9.83
N SER A 13 -3.67 10.59 9.09
CA SER A 13 -3.71 12.05 9.05
C SER A 13 -5.10 12.54 9.42
N TYR A 14 -5.18 13.71 10.04
CA TYR A 14 -6.41 14.18 10.66
C TYR A 14 -7.01 15.37 9.90
N ILE A 15 -8.34 15.38 9.76
CA ILE A 15 -9.13 16.52 9.26
C ILE A 15 -9.86 17.20 10.42
N GLU A 16 -9.87 18.53 10.40
CA GLU A 16 -10.56 19.34 11.41
C GLU A 16 -12.06 19.42 11.12
N GLY A 17 -12.89 19.16 12.13
CA GLY A 17 -14.34 19.21 12.01
C GLY A 17 -14.92 20.62 11.97
N ALA A 18 -16.10 20.73 11.34
CA ALA A 18 -16.78 21.99 11.03
C ALA A 18 -15.96 22.97 10.18
N THR A 19 -14.96 22.48 9.44
CA THR A 19 -14.17 23.27 8.49
C THR A 19 -14.45 22.85 7.04
N LYS A 20 -13.76 23.47 6.08
CA LYS A 20 -13.75 23.04 4.68
C LYS A 20 -12.80 21.85 4.41
N ALA A 21 -12.13 21.32 5.43
CA ALA A 21 -11.26 20.16 5.27
C ALA A 21 -12.07 18.93 4.85
N ARG A 22 -11.66 18.28 3.76
CA ARG A 22 -12.26 17.06 3.24
C ARG A 22 -11.16 16.03 3.00
N ALA A 23 -11.46 14.78 3.24
CA ALA A 23 -10.67 13.69 2.72
C ALA A 23 -11.37 13.06 1.55
N ILE A 24 -10.59 12.80 0.51
CA ILE A 24 -11.11 12.37 -0.79
C ILE A 24 -10.62 10.95 -1.01
N TYR A 25 -11.57 10.05 -1.21
CA TYR A 25 -11.34 8.66 -1.58
C TYR A 25 -11.87 8.45 -2.99
N THR A 26 -11.00 8.03 -3.91
CA THR A 26 -11.40 7.69 -5.27
C THR A 26 -11.27 6.18 -5.43
N PHE A 27 -12.39 5.54 -5.75
CA PHE A 27 -12.46 4.11 -6.03
C PHE A 27 -12.51 3.90 -7.54
N GLU A 28 -11.54 3.16 -8.07
CA GLU A 28 -11.41 2.91 -9.50
C GLU A 28 -12.20 1.68 -9.93
N GLY A 29 -12.93 1.79 -11.05
CA GLY A 29 -13.59 0.66 -11.72
C GLY A 29 -14.74 0.05 -10.93
N ILE A 30 -15.56 0.87 -10.26
CA ILE A 30 -16.73 0.40 -9.50
C ILE A 30 -17.80 -0.08 -10.49
N ASP A 31 -18.26 -1.31 -10.30
CA ASP A 31 -19.28 -1.92 -11.17
C ASP A 31 -20.48 -2.49 -10.37
N PRO A 32 -21.62 -2.78 -11.04
CA PRO A 32 -22.79 -3.36 -10.36
C PRO A 32 -22.55 -4.72 -9.70
N GLY A 33 -21.48 -5.45 -10.07
CA GLY A 33 -21.07 -6.70 -9.45
C GLY A 33 -20.37 -6.52 -8.09
N ASP A 34 -19.93 -5.31 -7.76
CA ASP A 34 -19.45 -4.95 -6.42
C ASP A 34 -20.58 -4.72 -5.41
N ALA A 35 -21.83 -4.61 -5.89
CA ALA A 35 -22.99 -4.43 -5.03
C ALA A 35 -23.37 -5.73 -4.29
N ILE A 36 -23.75 -5.58 -3.02
CA ILE A 36 -24.35 -6.65 -2.22
C ILE A 36 -25.85 -6.40 -2.18
N ASP A 37 -26.64 -7.31 -2.75
CA ASP A 37 -28.11 -7.19 -2.81
C ASP A 37 -28.61 -5.85 -3.39
N ASP A 38 -28.02 -5.40 -4.51
CA ASP A 38 -28.27 -4.08 -5.14
C ASP A 38 -27.96 -2.86 -4.25
N LYS A 39 -27.10 -3.03 -3.25
CA LYS A 39 -26.61 -1.95 -2.40
C LYS A 39 -25.09 -1.85 -2.45
N LEU A 40 -24.59 -0.62 -2.53
CA LEU A 40 -23.18 -0.33 -2.33
C LEU A 40 -22.91 -0.23 -0.83
N VAL A 41 -22.04 -1.10 -0.31
CA VAL A 41 -21.71 -1.14 1.12
C VAL A 41 -20.35 -0.49 1.33
N LEU A 42 -20.33 0.67 1.98
CA LEU A 42 -19.10 1.35 2.38
C LEU A 42 -18.81 1.01 3.84
N GLN A 43 -17.61 0.50 4.11
CA GLN A 43 -17.14 0.22 5.46
C GLN A 43 -16.00 1.16 5.83
N SER A 44 -16.11 1.79 7.01
CA SER A 44 -15.11 2.72 7.52
C SER A 44 -14.63 2.38 8.93
N SER A 45 -13.35 2.65 9.16
CA SER A 45 -12.65 2.48 10.43
C SER A 45 -11.83 3.74 10.75
N PHE A 46 -12.52 4.87 10.91
CA PHE A 46 -11.88 6.14 11.22
C PHE A 46 -11.51 6.27 12.69
N GLU A 47 -10.39 6.93 12.95
CA GLU A 47 -9.96 7.31 14.28
C GLU A 47 -10.54 8.67 14.65
N ALA A 48 -10.89 8.85 15.91
CA ALA A 48 -11.49 10.08 16.40
C ALA A 48 -10.62 10.65 17.50
N PHE A 49 -10.03 11.82 17.23
CA PHE A 49 -9.21 12.54 18.20
C PHE A 49 -10.00 13.71 18.78
N ARG A 50 -10.20 13.68 20.10
CA ARG A 50 -11.00 14.66 20.81
C ARG A 50 -10.17 15.67 21.56
N THR A 51 -10.28 16.95 21.19
CA THR A 51 -9.60 18.03 21.92
C THR A 51 -10.32 18.40 23.23
N HIS A 52 -11.63 18.18 23.28
CA HIS A 52 -12.48 18.45 24.44
C HIS A 52 -13.59 17.41 24.58
N LYS A 53 -14.16 17.34 25.78
CA LYS A 53 -15.29 16.46 26.12
C LYS A 53 -16.56 16.99 25.45
N GLY A 54 -16.86 16.50 24.24
CA GLY A 54 -18.09 16.82 23.50
C GLY A 54 -19.33 16.14 24.07
N ASN A 55 -20.37 15.97 23.25
CA ASN A 55 -21.60 15.30 23.66
C ASN A 55 -21.38 13.78 23.81
N MET A 56 -21.24 13.33 25.06
CA MET A 56 -20.99 11.91 25.38
C MET A 56 -22.20 10.99 25.12
N GLU A 57 -23.42 11.52 25.08
CA GLU A 57 -24.63 10.69 24.84
C GLU A 57 -24.65 10.14 23.41
N LYS A 58 -24.05 10.86 22.44
CA LYS A 58 -23.96 10.41 21.06
C LYS A 58 -22.90 9.34 20.84
N GLY A 59 -21.99 9.11 21.80
CA GLY A 59 -21.03 7.98 21.78
C GLY A 59 -19.91 8.05 20.73
N GLY A 60 -19.85 9.07 19.86
CA GLY A 60 -18.89 9.17 18.75
C GLY A 60 -18.85 10.56 18.10
N ILE A 61 -17.88 10.80 17.21
CA ILE A 61 -17.79 12.04 16.42
C ILE A 61 -18.69 11.92 15.19
N LEU A 62 -19.49 12.95 14.90
CA LEU A 62 -20.30 12.99 13.68
C LEU A 62 -19.45 13.29 12.43
N TYR A 63 -19.63 12.45 11.42
CA TYR A 63 -19.05 12.63 10.10
C TYR A 63 -20.10 12.32 9.02
N GLN A 64 -19.81 12.72 7.79
CA GLN A 64 -20.73 12.56 6.67
C GLN A 64 -19.94 12.21 5.41
N PHE A 65 -20.51 11.33 4.59
CA PHE A 65 -20.00 11.04 3.27
C PHE A 65 -20.71 11.94 2.25
N ILE A 66 -19.98 12.39 1.24
CA ILE A 66 -20.52 13.10 0.09
C ILE A 66 -20.04 12.37 -1.15
N PHE A 67 -20.98 11.89 -1.95
CA PHE A 67 -20.67 11.34 -3.27
C PHE A 67 -20.48 12.50 -4.23
N VAL A 68 -19.36 12.53 -4.94
CA VAL A 68 -19.01 13.61 -5.87
C VAL A 68 -18.79 13.03 -7.26
N ASN A 69 -19.51 13.58 -8.22
CA ASN A 69 -19.26 13.37 -9.64
C ASN A 69 -18.88 14.72 -10.26
N GLU A 70 -17.60 14.91 -10.57
CA GLU A 70 -17.08 16.16 -11.14
C GLU A 70 -17.62 16.40 -12.56
N ASP A 71 -17.81 15.34 -13.33
CA ASP A 71 -18.28 15.37 -14.72
C ASP A 71 -19.71 15.88 -14.85
N LYS A 72 -20.59 15.43 -13.95
CA LYS A 72 -22.00 15.85 -13.89
C LYS A 72 -22.25 17.01 -12.93
N ASN A 73 -21.21 17.51 -12.24
CA ASN A 73 -21.31 18.51 -11.16
C ASN A 73 -22.32 18.10 -10.06
N LEU A 74 -22.42 16.80 -9.77
CA LEU A 74 -23.33 16.27 -8.76
C LEU A 74 -22.59 16.08 -7.44
N ARG A 75 -23.19 16.55 -6.34
CA ARG A 75 -22.69 16.34 -4.98
C ARG A 75 -23.84 15.91 -4.10
N VAL A 76 -23.87 14.63 -3.75
CA VAL A 76 -24.97 14.03 -2.99
C VAL A 76 -24.49 13.70 -1.58
N PRO A 77 -24.85 14.51 -0.57
CA PRO A 77 -24.49 14.25 0.82
C PRO A 77 -25.33 13.11 1.41
N THR A 78 -24.71 12.19 2.15
CA THR A 78 -25.43 11.14 2.89
C THR A 78 -25.99 11.68 4.20
N ARG A 79 -26.85 10.94 4.91
CA ARG A 79 -27.17 11.28 6.30
C ARG A 79 -25.89 11.31 7.17
N PRO A 80 -25.78 12.20 8.16
CA PRO A 80 -24.70 12.16 9.15
C PRO A 80 -24.64 10.82 9.88
N LEU A 81 -23.42 10.31 10.06
CA LEU A 81 -23.11 9.07 10.75
C LEU A 81 -22.29 9.38 12.00
N VAL A 82 -22.46 8.56 13.02
CA VAL A 82 -21.65 8.62 14.24
C VAL A 82 -20.48 7.67 14.07
N ASN A 83 -19.25 8.17 14.22
CA ASN A 83 -18.06 7.33 14.19
C ASN A 83 -17.95 6.51 15.47
N LYS A 84 -18.00 5.19 15.34
CA LYS A 84 -17.70 4.26 16.41
C LYS A 84 -16.29 3.73 16.21
N GLU A 85 -15.33 4.19 17.01
CA GLU A 85 -13.89 3.89 16.85
C GLU A 85 -13.54 2.40 16.97
N TYR A 86 -14.25 1.67 17.84
CA TYR A 86 -13.94 0.27 18.17
C TYR A 86 -14.91 -0.73 17.53
N SER A 87 -15.73 -0.29 16.59
CA SER A 87 -16.68 -1.15 15.89
C SER A 87 -16.76 -0.81 14.42
N GLU A 88 -17.26 -1.73 13.62
CA GLU A 88 -17.44 -1.52 12.19
C GLU A 88 -18.50 -0.43 11.93
N ASN A 89 -18.11 0.61 11.22
CA ASN A 89 -19.06 1.59 10.68
C ASN A 89 -19.41 1.16 9.27
N VAL A 90 -20.67 0.77 9.06
CA VAL A 90 -21.17 0.31 7.78
C VAL A 90 -22.24 1.27 7.30
N LEU A 91 -22.05 1.80 6.10
CA LEU A 91 -23.06 2.55 5.36
C LEU A 91 -23.51 1.73 4.16
N GLU A 92 -24.75 1.27 4.21
CA GLU A 92 -25.43 0.71 3.05
C GLU A 92 -26.10 1.83 2.26
N VAL A 93 -25.74 1.94 0.98
CA VAL A 93 -26.34 2.89 0.06
C VAL A 93 -27.11 2.12 -1.00
N ASN A 94 -28.42 2.34 -1.06
CA ASN A 94 -29.26 1.72 -2.09
C ASN A 94 -28.84 2.24 -3.45
N ARG A 95 -28.83 1.36 -4.47
CA ARG A 95 -28.54 1.72 -5.86
C ARG A 95 -29.26 2.98 -6.33
N LYS A 96 -30.52 3.17 -5.91
CA LYS A 96 -31.28 4.40 -6.16
C LYS A 96 -31.26 5.28 -4.91
N ILE A 97 -30.68 6.47 -5.04
CA ILE A 97 -30.68 7.49 -4.01
C ILE A 97 -31.68 8.58 -4.43
N LYS A 98 -32.55 8.98 -3.50
CA LYS A 98 -33.35 10.19 -3.69
C LYS A 98 -32.52 11.35 -3.18
N ASP A 99 -32.15 12.25 -4.07
CA ASP A 99 -31.53 13.51 -3.68
C ASP A 99 -32.62 14.48 -3.23
N ASP A 100 -32.77 14.64 -1.91
CA ASP A 100 -33.75 15.57 -1.32
C ASP A 100 -33.28 17.04 -1.35
N ASP A 101 -32.02 17.31 -1.76
CA ASP A 101 -31.35 18.62 -1.64
C ASP A 101 -30.90 19.21 -2.99
N ALA A 102 -31.33 18.63 -4.11
CA ALA A 102 -31.10 19.20 -5.44
C ALA A 102 -31.73 20.60 -5.52
N GLU A 103 -30.94 21.60 -5.95
CA GLU A 103 -31.37 22.99 -6.24
C GLU A 103 -32.46 23.01 -7.34
N GLY A 104 -33.68 22.61 -6.99
CA GLY A 104 -34.70 22.31 -7.99
C GLY A 104 -35.87 21.44 -7.56
N GLY A 105 -36.23 21.35 -6.27
CA GLY A 105 -37.62 21.11 -5.82
C GLY A 105 -38.32 19.78 -6.13
N GLU A 106 -37.75 18.85 -6.90
CA GLU A 106 -38.27 17.50 -7.06
C GLU A 106 -37.12 16.50 -6.91
N GLY A 107 -37.22 15.61 -5.92
CA GLY A 107 -36.17 14.65 -5.61
C GLY A 107 -35.87 13.75 -6.80
N VAL A 108 -34.71 13.95 -7.42
CA VAL A 108 -34.26 13.15 -8.55
C VAL A 108 -33.81 11.80 -8.00
N GLU A 109 -34.38 10.71 -8.53
CA GLU A 109 -33.84 9.37 -8.31
C GLU A 109 -32.54 9.24 -9.12
N LEU A 110 -31.40 9.27 -8.42
CA LEU A 110 -30.07 9.08 -8.99
C LEU A 110 -29.66 7.61 -8.82
N ASP A 111 -29.11 7.00 -9.86
CA ASP A 111 -28.48 5.69 -9.76
C ASP A 111 -26.99 5.85 -9.37
N ILE A 112 -26.51 5.10 -8.39
CA ILE A 112 -25.10 5.14 -7.99
C ILE A 112 -24.19 4.83 -9.18
N PHE A 113 -24.50 3.79 -9.97
CA PHE A 113 -23.60 3.30 -11.01
C PHE A 113 -23.67 4.11 -12.30
N ASP A 114 -24.83 4.70 -12.61
CA ASP A 114 -25.01 5.47 -13.84
C ASP A 114 -24.76 6.98 -13.62
N ASP A 115 -25.07 7.50 -12.43
CA ASP A 115 -25.04 8.95 -12.14
C ASP A 115 -23.94 9.40 -11.21
N LEU A 116 -23.48 8.58 -10.26
CA LEU A 116 -22.41 8.97 -9.33
C LEU A 116 -21.03 8.49 -9.76
N VAL A 117 -20.96 7.49 -10.64
CA VAL A 117 -19.71 7.04 -11.26
C VAL A 117 -19.33 7.97 -12.42
N ASP A 118 -18.05 8.33 -12.46
CA ASP A 118 -17.47 9.16 -13.50
C ASP A 118 -17.40 8.42 -14.85
N LYS A 119 -17.18 9.12 -15.98
CA LYS A 119 -17.05 8.47 -17.30
C LYS A 119 -15.95 7.42 -17.36
N ASP A 120 -14.93 7.56 -16.52
CA ASP A 120 -13.81 6.63 -16.39
C ASP A 120 -14.09 5.43 -15.46
N GLY A 121 -15.30 5.34 -14.88
CA GLY A 121 -15.66 4.25 -13.95
C GLY A 121 -15.25 4.51 -12.50
N ASN A 122 -14.91 5.76 -12.15
CA ASN A 122 -14.42 6.12 -10.83
C ASN A 122 -15.54 6.66 -9.93
N LEU A 123 -15.59 6.20 -8.67
CA LEU A 123 -16.48 6.74 -7.64
C LEU A 123 -15.68 7.57 -6.65
N THR A 124 -15.98 8.87 -6.55
CA THR A 124 -15.33 9.76 -5.58
C THR A 124 -16.21 9.98 -4.37
N VAL A 125 -15.67 9.66 -3.20
CA VAL A 125 -16.32 9.83 -1.90
C VAL A 125 -15.51 10.80 -1.05
N GLU A 126 -16.12 11.92 -0.70
CA GLU A 126 -15.56 12.88 0.25
C GLU A 126 -16.06 12.58 1.67
N VAL A 127 -15.16 12.62 2.65
CA VAL A 127 -15.47 12.50 4.06
C VAL A 127 -15.31 13.87 4.71
N GLN A 128 -16.34 14.31 5.43
CA GLN A 128 -16.32 15.53 6.23
C GLN A 128 -16.62 15.26 7.70
N CYS A 129 -15.88 15.91 8.59
CA CYS A 129 -16.17 15.91 10.03
C CYS A 129 -17.08 17.10 10.35
N LEU A 130 -18.21 16.84 11.03
CA LEU A 130 -19.24 17.85 11.29
C LEU A 130 -19.06 18.56 12.64
N GLU A 131 -18.32 17.97 13.58
CA GLU A 131 -18.17 18.51 14.93
C GLU A 131 -16.98 19.48 15.04
N ALA A 132 -17.26 20.72 15.43
CA ALA A 132 -16.25 21.74 15.62
C ALA A 132 -15.28 21.39 16.76
N GLY A 133 -13.98 21.64 16.56
CA GLY A 133 -12.95 21.36 17.55
C GLY A 133 -12.66 19.88 17.76
N GLN A 134 -13.15 19.01 16.87
CA GLN A 134 -12.88 17.57 16.90
C GLN A 134 -12.12 17.18 15.62
N LEU A 135 -11.25 16.18 15.70
CA LEU A 135 -10.38 15.78 14.59
C LEU A 135 -10.69 14.33 14.19
N LEU A 136 -10.88 14.09 12.89
CA LEU A 136 -11.15 12.77 12.35
C LEU A 136 -9.89 12.25 11.65
N GLY A 137 -9.28 11.22 12.22
CA GLY A 137 -8.08 10.55 11.75
C GLY A 137 -8.40 9.46 10.74
N MET A 138 -7.64 9.46 9.65
CA MET A 138 -7.90 8.58 8.52
C MET A 138 -6.64 8.30 7.71
N ALA A 139 -6.58 7.07 7.20
CA ALA A 139 -5.57 6.56 6.30
C ALA A 139 -6.22 6.02 5.02
N ARG A 140 -5.37 5.68 4.04
CA ARG A 140 -5.83 5.13 2.75
C ARG A 140 -6.73 3.89 2.88
N PRO A 141 -6.43 2.88 3.71
CA PRO A 141 -7.27 1.69 3.80
C PRO A 141 -8.38 1.79 4.86
N ASP A 142 -8.57 2.94 5.51
CA ASP A 142 -9.61 3.09 6.53
C ASP A 142 -11.03 3.22 5.93
N LEU A 143 -11.16 3.45 4.61
CA LEU A 143 -12.43 3.42 3.88
C LEU A 143 -12.30 2.45 2.70
N PHE A 144 -13.19 1.49 2.61
CA PHE A 144 -13.25 0.55 1.49
C PHE A 144 -14.69 0.16 1.15
N VAL A 145 -14.89 -0.21 -0.11
CA VAL A 145 -16.14 -0.79 -0.61
C VAL A 145 -16.13 -2.28 -0.27
N ARG A 146 -17.14 -2.74 0.46
CA ARG A 146 -17.32 -4.15 0.79
C ARG A 146 -18.03 -4.85 -0.37
N THR A 147 -17.30 -5.77 -1.01
CA THR A 147 -17.82 -6.61 -2.09
C THR A 147 -18.46 -7.89 -1.54
N PRO A 148 -19.25 -8.62 -2.35
CA PRO A 148 -19.88 -9.87 -1.92
C PRO A 148 -18.89 -10.90 -1.37
N ASP A 149 -19.27 -11.54 -0.27
CA ASP A 149 -18.43 -12.55 0.38
C ASP A 149 -18.15 -13.71 -0.58
N ARG A 150 -16.86 -14.03 -0.76
CA ARG A 150 -16.42 -15.20 -1.54
C ARG A 150 -16.22 -16.40 -0.64
N ALA A 151 -16.34 -17.60 -1.22
CA ALA A 151 -16.07 -18.83 -0.50
C ALA A 151 -14.66 -18.83 0.11
N PHE A 152 -14.56 -19.10 1.42
CA PHE A 152 -13.30 -19.09 2.18
C PHE A 152 -12.19 -19.92 1.51
N VAL A 153 -12.54 -21.06 0.92
CA VAL A 153 -11.60 -21.97 0.24
C VAL A 153 -10.84 -21.26 -0.89
N VAL A 154 -11.50 -20.33 -1.61
CA VAL A 154 -10.87 -19.58 -2.70
C VAL A 154 -9.78 -18.66 -2.15
N GLY A 155 -10.10 -17.82 -1.15
CA GLY A 155 -9.12 -16.93 -0.52
C GLY A 155 -7.97 -17.70 0.12
N TYR A 156 -8.29 -18.78 0.84
CA TYR A 156 -7.29 -19.65 1.46
C TYR A 156 -6.34 -20.29 0.43
N SER A 157 -6.89 -20.83 -0.67
CA SER A 157 -6.07 -21.45 -1.72
C SER A 157 -5.09 -20.46 -2.38
N LYS A 158 -5.52 -19.22 -2.61
CA LYS A 158 -4.65 -18.15 -3.12
C LYS A 158 -3.54 -17.80 -2.14
N ALA A 159 -3.83 -17.74 -0.85
CA ALA A 159 -2.82 -17.48 0.18
C ALA A 159 -1.80 -18.63 0.30
N VAL A 160 -2.25 -19.88 0.19
CA VAL A 160 -1.35 -21.05 0.14
C VAL A 160 -0.42 -20.97 -1.08
N LEU A 161 -0.97 -20.61 -2.25
CA LEU A 161 -0.16 -20.37 -3.46
C LEU A 161 0.84 -19.24 -3.23
N GLY A 162 0.44 -18.17 -2.55
CA GLY A 162 1.29 -17.07 -2.10
C GLY A 162 2.49 -17.51 -1.25
N ILE A 163 2.32 -18.50 -0.37
CA ILE A 163 3.41 -19.07 0.45
C ILE A 163 4.30 -20.01 -0.38
N TRP A 164 3.74 -20.68 -1.39
CA TRP A 164 4.48 -21.62 -2.21
C TRP A 164 5.40 -20.94 -3.24
N MET A 165 4.98 -19.82 -3.83
CA MET A 165 5.79 -19.05 -4.77
C MET A 165 7.20 -18.66 -4.27
N PRO A 166 7.37 -18.05 -3.08
CA PRO A 166 8.70 -17.72 -2.57
C PRO A 166 9.52 -18.97 -2.28
N MET A 167 8.91 -20.08 -1.84
CA MET A 167 9.60 -21.36 -1.65
C MET A 167 10.20 -21.87 -2.96
N VAL A 168 9.43 -21.86 -4.05
CA VAL A 168 9.92 -22.23 -5.39
C VAL A 168 11.06 -21.32 -5.83
N LEU A 169 10.92 -20.01 -5.63
CA LEU A 169 11.92 -19.02 -6.03
C LEU A 169 13.25 -19.24 -5.27
N VAL A 170 13.20 -19.49 -3.97
CA VAL A 170 14.40 -19.80 -3.15
C VAL A 170 15.08 -21.09 -3.64
N ILE A 171 14.32 -22.14 -3.95
CA ILE A 171 14.87 -23.39 -4.48
C ILE A 171 15.56 -23.13 -5.82
N MET A 172 14.91 -22.40 -6.74
CA MET A 172 15.46 -22.11 -8.06
C MET A 172 16.75 -21.29 -8.01
N LEU A 173 16.81 -20.26 -7.15
CA LEU A 173 18.03 -19.48 -6.95
C LEU A 173 19.14 -20.34 -6.35
N GLY A 174 18.83 -21.14 -5.32
CA GLY A 174 19.82 -22.00 -4.68
C GLY A 174 20.40 -23.05 -5.63
N VAL A 175 19.55 -23.70 -6.43
CA VAL A 175 19.98 -24.65 -7.47
C VAL A 175 20.83 -23.98 -8.54
N THR A 176 20.46 -22.78 -8.99
CA THR A 176 21.23 -22.04 -10.00
C THR A 176 22.62 -21.67 -9.49
N ILE A 177 22.73 -21.18 -8.25
CA ILE A 177 24.03 -20.86 -7.63
C ILE A 177 24.88 -22.12 -7.50
N SER A 178 24.28 -23.26 -7.14
CA SER A 178 24.98 -24.55 -7.00
C SER A 178 25.61 -25.06 -8.31
N CYS A 179 25.17 -24.56 -9.47
CA CYS A 179 25.78 -24.90 -10.76
C CYS A 179 27.17 -24.26 -10.94
N PHE A 180 27.43 -23.14 -10.27
CA PHE A 180 28.69 -22.38 -10.36
C PHE A 180 29.66 -22.65 -9.22
N VAL A 181 29.15 -22.76 -7.99
CA VAL A 181 29.98 -22.80 -6.79
C VAL A 181 29.83 -24.13 -6.04
N LYS A 182 30.85 -24.48 -5.24
CA LYS A 182 30.82 -25.67 -4.40
C LYS A 182 29.79 -25.55 -3.28
N GLY A 183 29.27 -26.69 -2.81
CA GLY A 183 28.18 -26.79 -1.83
C GLY A 183 28.23 -25.81 -0.65
N PRO A 184 29.34 -25.68 0.10
CA PRO A 184 29.41 -24.76 1.23
C PRO A 184 29.18 -23.29 0.86
N VAL A 185 29.75 -22.85 -0.28
CA VAL A 185 29.59 -21.48 -0.78
C VAL A 185 28.16 -21.29 -1.28
N ALA A 186 27.60 -22.27 -1.98
CA ALA A 186 26.23 -22.20 -2.49
C ALA A 186 25.21 -21.98 -1.37
N ILE A 187 25.35 -22.71 -0.27
CA ILE A 187 24.46 -22.60 0.90
C ILE A 187 24.58 -21.20 1.51
N LEU A 188 25.80 -20.72 1.73
CA LEU A 188 26.04 -19.40 2.33
C LEU A 188 25.48 -18.28 1.45
N THR A 189 25.73 -18.32 0.15
CA THR A 189 25.19 -17.32 -0.80
C THR A 189 23.66 -17.37 -0.86
N THR A 190 23.07 -18.58 -0.90
CA THR A 190 21.60 -18.72 -0.93
C THR A 190 20.97 -18.14 0.34
N LEU A 191 21.54 -18.44 1.51
CA LEU A 191 21.08 -17.89 2.78
C LEU A 191 21.16 -16.36 2.81
N THR A 192 22.26 -15.78 2.33
CA THR A 192 22.42 -14.32 2.26
C THR A 192 21.37 -13.70 1.34
N VAL A 193 21.13 -14.26 0.15
CA VAL A 193 20.12 -13.75 -0.79
C VAL A 193 18.71 -13.81 -0.19
N VAL A 194 18.38 -14.89 0.52
CA VAL A 194 17.09 -15.04 1.22
C VAL A 194 16.94 -13.99 2.32
N MET A 195 17.94 -13.86 3.20
CA MET A 195 17.90 -12.88 4.29
C MET A 195 17.73 -11.45 3.79
N VAL A 196 18.49 -11.07 2.77
CA VAL A 196 18.42 -9.72 2.16
C VAL A 196 17.07 -9.51 1.46
N GLY A 197 16.54 -10.52 0.76
CA GLY A 197 15.27 -10.42 0.05
C GLY A 197 14.04 -10.31 0.98
N PHE A 198 14.11 -10.83 2.20
CA PHE A 198 13.04 -10.69 3.21
C PHE A 198 13.16 -9.40 4.03
N MET A 199 14.36 -9.04 4.48
CA MET A 199 14.53 -7.99 5.50
C MET A 199 15.01 -6.66 4.93
N SER A 200 15.89 -6.68 3.93
CA SER A 200 16.66 -5.48 3.55
C SER A 200 16.11 -4.75 2.33
N LYS A 201 15.19 -5.36 1.57
CA LYS A 201 14.71 -4.76 0.32
C LYS A 201 13.81 -3.55 0.51
N GLU A 202 13.00 -3.53 1.56
CA GLU A 202 12.18 -2.37 1.90
C GLU A 202 13.08 -1.18 2.29
N TYR A 203 14.07 -1.43 3.14
CA TYR A 203 15.10 -0.45 3.49
C TYR A 203 15.91 0.05 2.28
N MET A 204 16.31 -0.84 1.36
CA MET A 204 16.96 -0.45 0.10
C MET A 204 16.04 0.44 -0.75
N ASN A 205 14.74 0.17 -0.78
CA ASN A 205 13.78 0.99 -1.50
C ASN A 205 13.59 2.38 -0.86
N GLU A 206 13.62 2.47 0.47
CA GLU A 206 13.57 3.75 1.18
C GLU A 206 14.80 4.63 0.90
N ILE A 207 16.00 4.04 0.94
CA ILE A 207 17.26 4.72 0.56
C ILE A 207 17.18 5.24 -0.88
N LEU A 208 16.76 4.39 -1.83
CA LEU A 208 16.66 4.76 -3.24
C LEU A 208 15.54 5.77 -3.54
N SER A 209 14.49 5.78 -2.73
CA SER A 209 13.36 6.72 -2.87
C SER A 209 13.68 8.14 -2.42
N GLY A 210 14.85 8.37 -1.80
CA GLY A 210 15.26 9.68 -1.30
C GLY A 210 14.44 10.19 -0.11
N LYS A 211 13.60 9.34 0.49
CA LYS A 211 12.80 9.67 1.69
C LYS A 211 13.64 9.77 2.96
N MET A 212 14.83 9.18 2.96
CA MET A 212 15.80 9.31 4.05
C MET A 212 16.76 10.47 3.76
N GLU A 213 16.71 11.52 4.58
CA GLU A 213 17.75 12.55 4.61
C GLU A 213 19.06 11.94 5.11
N ALA A 214 20.16 12.14 4.36
CA ALA A 214 21.47 11.46 4.50
C ALA A 214 21.49 9.97 4.10
N ALA A 215 21.02 9.65 2.88
CA ALA A 215 20.98 8.29 2.33
C ALA A 215 22.36 7.71 1.93
N GLY A 216 23.42 8.53 1.86
CA GLY A 216 24.76 8.10 1.50
C GLY A 216 25.44 7.30 2.62
N ALA A 217 26.02 6.15 2.29
CA ALA A 217 26.70 5.30 3.27
C ALA A 217 27.95 6.01 3.82
N ILE A 218 28.77 6.59 2.96
CA ILE A 218 30.00 7.30 3.35
C ILE A 218 29.65 8.61 4.06
N GLU A 219 28.61 9.31 3.60
CA GLU A 219 28.06 10.48 4.29
C GLU A 219 27.61 10.14 5.73
N ALA A 220 26.85 9.06 5.92
CA ALA A 220 26.41 8.63 7.25
C ALA A 220 27.59 8.27 8.16
N TRP A 221 28.59 7.56 7.62
CA TRP A 221 29.83 7.24 8.34
C TRP A 221 30.62 8.51 8.73
N TYR A 222 30.77 9.45 7.81
CA TYR A 222 31.45 10.73 8.06
C TYR A 222 30.72 11.54 9.14
N ARG A 223 29.38 11.62 9.08
CA ARG A 223 28.55 12.30 10.08
C ARG A 223 28.64 11.62 11.45
N LEU A 224 28.71 10.29 11.50
CA LEU A 224 28.87 9.55 12.75
C LEU A 224 30.20 9.85 13.45
N ILE A 225 31.30 9.94 12.67
CA ILE A 225 32.63 10.25 13.22
C ILE A 225 32.72 11.73 13.65
N THR A 226 32.09 12.63 12.90
CA THR A 226 32.13 14.08 13.14
C THR A 226 31.03 14.59 14.07
N HIS A 227 30.15 13.70 14.55
CA HIS A 227 28.97 14.02 15.37
C HIS A 227 28.08 15.11 14.76
N MET A 228 27.95 15.12 13.42
CA MET A 228 27.05 16.03 12.72
C MET A 228 25.60 15.51 12.73
N ASN A 229 24.63 16.42 12.81
CA ASN A 229 23.21 16.08 12.70
C ASN A 229 22.90 15.60 11.26
N SER A 230 21.97 14.66 11.06
CA SER A 230 21.52 14.17 9.75
C SER A 230 20.85 15.25 8.89
N GLN A 231 20.31 16.31 9.50
CA GLN A 231 19.65 17.40 8.76
C GLN A 231 20.57 18.56 8.36
N THR A 232 21.81 18.60 8.84
CA THR A 232 22.75 19.67 8.46
C THR A 232 23.47 19.33 7.16
N GLU A 233 23.63 20.29 6.26
CA GLU A 233 24.41 20.08 5.03
C GLU A 233 25.89 19.80 5.35
N LEU A 234 26.53 18.95 4.54
CA LEU A 234 27.97 18.71 4.61
C LEU A 234 28.74 20.02 4.37
N PRO A 235 29.86 20.26 5.09
CA PRO A 235 30.67 21.46 4.92
C PRO A 235 31.19 21.56 3.48
N ALA A 236 31.08 22.75 2.89
CA ALA A 236 31.51 22.99 1.52
C ALA A 236 33.04 22.80 1.39
N GLY A 237 33.47 21.90 0.49
CA GLY A 237 34.88 21.64 0.23
C GLY A 237 35.11 20.43 -0.69
N PRO A 238 36.38 20.12 -1.00
CA PRO A 238 36.75 18.99 -1.86
C PRO A 238 36.28 17.64 -1.30
N VAL A 239 36.24 17.52 0.04
CA VAL A 239 35.79 16.31 0.75
C VAL A 239 34.31 16.03 0.47
N LYS A 240 33.46 17.06 0.40
CA LYS A 240 32.03 16.91 0.09
C LYS A 240 31.83 16.29 -1.29
N VAL A 241 32.53 16.79 -2.31
CA VAL A 241 32.44 16.28 -3.70
C VAL A 241 32.88 14.82 -3.77
N ILE A 242 33.93 14.45 -3.03
CA ILE A 242 34.40 13.05 -2.98
C ILE A 242 33.35 12.16 -2.34
N ILE A 243 32.78 12.56 -1.20
CA ILE A 243 31.74 11.80 -0.50
C ILE A 243 30.52 11.60 -1.40
N GLU A 244 30.00 12.67 -2.00
CA GLU A 244 28.82 12.61 -2.89
C GLU A 244 29.06 11.72 -4.12
N THR A 245 30.25 11.77 -4.70
CA THR A 245 30.58 10.95 -5.88
C THR A 245 30.69 9.48 -5.54
N VAL A 246 31.33 9.15 -4.41
CA VAL A 246 31.45 7.76 -3.95
C VAL A 246 30.09 7.21 -3.54
N ASP A 247 29.29 8.00 -2.81
CA ASP A 247 27.94 7.61 -2.41
C ASP A 247 27.02 7.42 -3.63
N ALA A 248 27.11 8.26 -4.66
CA ALA A 248 26.41 8.02 -5.91
C ALA A 248 26.82 6.69 -6.57
N GLY A 249 28.09 6.33 -6.50
CA GLY A 249 28.57 5.02 -6.97
C GLY A 249 27.99 3.85 -6.16
N ILE A 250 27.98 3.96 -4.82
CA ILE A 250 27.43 2.94 -3.92
C ILE A 250 25.91 2.81 -4.11
N ILE A 251 25.18 3.92 -4.24
CA ILE A 251 23.73 3.93 -4.48
C ILE A 251 23.41 3.27 -5.83
N ASN A 252 24.18 3.55 -6.88
CA ASN A 252 24.02 2.87 -8.17
C ASN A 252 24.29 1.36 -8.09
N PHE A 253 25.29 0.94 -7.32
CA PHE A 253 25.55 -0.48 -7.08
C PHE A 253 24.43 -1.14 -6.24
N LEU A 254 23.89 -0.43 -5.25
CA LEU A 254 22.79 -0.90 -4.42
C LEU A 254 21.50 -1.02 -5.25
N TRP A 255 21.26 -0.10 -6.19
CA TRP A 255 20.18 -0.22 -7.18
C TRP A 255 20.32 -1.49 -8.02
N LEU A 256 21.52 -1.80 -8.52
CA LEU A 256 21.78 -3.04 -9.25
C LEU A 256 21.48 -4.28 -8.38
N CYS A 257 21.96 -4.29 -7.13
CA CYS A 257 21.68 -5.37 -6.19
C CYS A 257 20.18 -5.54 -5.91
N GLN A 258 19.43 -4.43 -5.80
CA GLN A 258 17.98 -4.44 -5.56
C GLN A 258 17.20 -5.11 -6.71
N GLN A 259 17.69 -4.98 -7.95
CA GLN A 259 17.08 -5.61 -9.13
C GLN A 259 17.36 -7.12 -9.18
N VAL A 260 18.58 -7.53 -8.80
CA VAL A 260 18.99 -8.95 -8.80
C VAL A 260 18.30 -9.73 -7.69
N ILE A 261 18.08 -9.12 -6.53
CA ILE A 261 17.50 -9.81 -5.36
C ILE A 261 15.97 -9.73 -5.42
N PRO A 262 15.24 -10.86 -5.40
CA PRO A 262 13.78 -10.89 -5.41
C PRO A 262 13.19 -10.21 -4.18
N ASN A 263 12.04 -9.54 -4.35
CA ASN A 263 11.28 -9.01 -3.21
C ASN A 263 10.41 -10.11 -2.62
N PHE A 264 10.80 -10.67 -1.48
CA PHE A 264 9.96 -11.67 -0.82
C PHE A 264 8.78 -11.07 -0.05
N GLY A 265 8.82 -9.76 0.25
CA GLY A 265 7.74 -9.05 0.96
C GLY A 265 6.42 -9.03 0.19
N ILE A 266 6.45 -9.08 -1.15
CA ILE A 266 5.24 -9.14 -1.98
C ILE A 266 4.42 -10.41 -1.67
N PHE A 267 5.10 -11.52 -1.37
CA PHE A 267 4.45 -12.79 -1.07
C PHE A 267 3.91 -12.87 0.37
N SER A 268 4.60 -12.25 1.33
CA SER A 268 4.14 -12.23 2.74
C SER A 268 2.83 -11.46 2.90
N ASN A 269 2.58 -10.45 2.07
CA ASN A 269 1.36 -9.64 2.13
C ASN A 269 0.10 -10.47 1.85
N MET A 270 0.17 -11.52 1.02
CA MET A 270 -0.99 -12.38 0.68
C MET A 270 -1.57 -13.09 1.90
N ARG A 271 -0.72 -13.47 2.86
CA ARG A 271 -1.16 -14.08 4.13
C ARG A 271 -1.97 -13.08 4.96
N GLU A 272 -1.59 -11.81 4.95
CA GLU A 272 -2.27 -10.80 5.76
C GLU A 272 -3.71 -10.57 5.33
N TYR A 273 -4.02 -10.67 4.04
CA TYR A 273 -5.40 -10.58 3.55
C TYR A 273 -6.30 -11.59 4.25
N VAL A 274 -5.90 -12.87 4.25
CA VAL A 274 -6.71 -13.93 4.86
C VAL A 274 -6.78 -13.80 6.38
N ILE A 275 -5.70 -13.37 7.05
CA ILE A 275 -5.71 -13.12 8.51
C ILE A 275 -6.70 -12.00 8.85
N LYS A 276 -6.74 -10.94 8.03
CA LYS A 276 -7.64 -9.80 8.19
C LYS A 276 -9.06 -10.08 7.67
N GLY A 277 -9.34 -11.29 7.19
CA GLY A 277 -10.65 -11.70 6.68
C GLY A 277 -10.97 -11.25 5.26
N PHE A 278 -9.99 -10.74 4.51
CA PHE A 278 -10.14 -10.30 3.12
C PHE A 278 -9.71 -11.37 2.10
N ASP A 279 -10.34 -11.37 0.92
CA ASP A 279 -9.87 -12.18 -0.22
C ASP A 279 -8.52 -11.64 -0.74
N VAL A 280 -7.69 -12.54 -1.25
CA VAL A 280 -6.43 -12.15 -1.89
C VAL A 280 -6.75 -11.55 -3.24
N SER A 281 -6.46 -10.26 -3.39
CA SER A 281 -6.67 -9.52 -4.64
C SER A 281 -5.84 -10.10 -5.78
N TRP A 282 -6.49 -10.33 -6.92
CA TRP A 282 -5.85 -10.85 -8.12
C TRP A 282 -4.86 -9.84 -8.70
N SER A 283 -5.30 -8.60 -8.93
CA SER A 283 -4.50 -7.54 -9.54
C SER A 283 -3.44 -6.98 -8.60
N ALA A 284 -3.78 -6.80 -7.32
CA ALA A 284 -2.89 -6.12 -6.38
C ALA A 284 -1.84 -7.06 -5.76
N ALA A 285 -2.12 -8.35 -5.64
CA ALA A 285 -1.24 -9.29 -4.95
C ALA A 285 -0.84 -10.49 -5.81
N LEU A 286 -1.82 -11.27 -6.29
CA LEU A 286 -1.51 -12.57 -6.90
C LEU A 286 -0.76 -12.44 -8.24
N LEU A 287 -1.24 -11.57 -9.14
CA LEU A 287 -0.63 -11.33 -10.44
C LEU A 287 0.80 -10.78 -10.31
N PRO A 288 1.08 -9.74 -9.50
CA PRO A 288 2.45 -9.31 -9.22
C PRO A 288 3.33 -10.43 -8.66
N GLY A 289 2.80 -11.28 -7.77
CA GLY A 289 3.52 -12.42 -7.23
C GLY A 289 3.92 -13.46 -8.29
N ILE A 290 2.97 -13.83 -9.16
CA ILE A 290 3.21 -14.77 -10.26
C ILE A 290 4.20 -14.17 -11.26
N ALA A 291 3.99 -12.91 -11.66
CA ALA A 291 4.86 -12.21 -12.59
C ALA A 291 6.30 -12.09 -12.06
N THR A 292 6.46 -11.73 -10.79
CA THR A 292 7.76 -11.67 -10.12
C THR A 292 8.42 -13.05 -10.11
N THR A 293 7.67 -14.09 -9.74
CA THR A 293 8.19 -15.47 -9.72
C THR A 293 8.66 -15.91 -11.11
N ALA A 294 7.86 -15.69 -12.14
CA ALA A 294 8.22 -16.01 -13.52
C ALA A 294 9.44 -15.20 -14.00
N ALA A 295 9.51 -13.91 -13.68
CA ALA A 295 10.59 -13.01 -14.04
C ALA A 295 11.95 -13.44 -13.46
N TYR A 296 11.98 -14.04 -12.26
CA TYR A 296 13.21 -14.57 -11.67
C TYR A 296 13.52 -16.01 -12.11
N ILE A 297 12.51 -16.86 -12.31
CA ILE A 297 12.71 -18.24 -12.73
C ILE A 297 13.32 -18.32 -14.13
N LEU A 298 12.85 -17.50 -15.08
CA LEU A 298 13.24 -17.62 -16.48
C LEU A 298 14.74 -17.34 -16.71
N PRO A 299 15.34 -16.25 -16.17
CA PRO A 299 16.79 -16.05 -16.23
C PRO A 299 17.55 -17.16 -15.48
N CYS A 300 17.07 -17.62 -14.32
CA CYS A 300 17.72 -18.70 -13.58
C CYS A 300 17.82 -19.99 -14.40
N LEU A 301 16.75 -20.35 -15.12
CA LEU A 301 16.74 -21.51 -16.02
C LEU A 301 17.72 -21.35 -17.18
N ILE A 302 17.77 -20.18 -17.81
CA ILE A 302 18.71 -19.91 -18.91
C ILE A 302 20.15 -20.01 -18.41
N VAL A 303 20.45 -19.32 -17.30
CA VAL A 303 21.80 -19.28 -16.73
C VAL A 303 22.24 -20.68 -16.29
N SER A 304 21.40 -21.42 -15.55
CA SER A 304 21.73 -22.79 -15.13
C SER A 304 21.95 -23.74 -16.32
N PHE A 305 21.12 -23.65 -17.37
CA PHE A 305 21.30 -24.46 -18.58
C PHE A 305 22.64 -24.19 -19.26
N TYR A 306 23.00 -22.93 -19.48
CA TYR A 306 24.29 -22.57 -20.08
C TYR A 306 25.47 -22.98 -19.21
N SER A 307 25.39 -22.81 -17.89
CA SER A 307 26.45 -23.20 -16.97
C SER A 307 26.72 -24.71 -16.99
N LEU A 308 25.66 -25.52 -17.02
CA LEU A 308 25.81 -26.96 -17.15
C LEU A 308 26.42 -27.35 -18.50
N LYS A 309 26.01 -26.68 -19.59
CA LYS A 309 26.57 -26.91 -20.93
C LYS A 309 28.05 -26.55 -21.04
N LEU A 310 28.47 -25.42 -20.47
CA LEU A 310 29.87 -25.01 -20.45
C LEU A 310 30.73 -26.02 -19.69
N ARG A 311 30.22 -26.50 -18.55
CA ARG A 311 30.91 -27.50 -17.74
C ARG A 311 31.03 -28.86 -18.43
N GLU A 312 30.03 -29.25 -19.22
CA GLU A 312 30.12 -30.45 -20.08
C GLU A 312 31.19 -30.33 -21.17
N LEU A 313 31.41 -29.12 -21.71
CA LEU A 313 32.42 -28.86 -22.74
C LEU A 313 33.84 -28.85 -22.16
N GLU A 314 34.03 -28.28 -20.97
CA GLU A 314 35.34 -28.28 -20.29
C GLU A 314 35.76 -29.67 -19.79
N ALA A 315 34.80 -30.57 -19.57
CA ALA A 315 35.07 -31.93 -19.12
C ALA A 315 35.42 -32.92 -20.25
N LYS A 316 35.31 -32.50 -21.53
CA LYS A 316 35.68 -33.28 -22.72
C LYS A 316 37.05 -32.88 -23.25
#